data_AF-A0A8R1I4Q8-F1
#
_entry.id   AF-A0A8R1I4Q8-F1
#
_cell.length_a   1.000
_cell.length_b   1.000
_cell.length_c   1.000
_cell.angle_alpha   90.00
_cell.angle_beta   90.00
_cell.angle_gamma   90.00
#
_symmetry.space_group_name_H-M   'P 1'
#
loop_
_entity.id
_entity.type
_entity.pdbx_description
1 polymer ?
#
loop_
_entity_poly.entity_id
_entity_poly.type
_entity_poly.pdbx_seq_one_letter_code
_entity_poly.pdbx_strand_id
1 'polypeptide(L)'
;ISDESVSNRERLDNAFAAAEKEFGVSRLLDAEDVDTNNPDEKSIITYVSSLYNALPHLPELNRLQNVQDEYIEEAREWREWVERATQLVDDRLLSGTASELIYELQRFRDDDLPARDEQKRRLCLVYDHLEKSMRSTELFVIPRELSGLELQRAWNELLNAIERRFDVLERHRIQEVVYLKVHKISNFTSLTTCLCLHNNKKLHEIAWKCNWEKWFYQYHI
;
A
#
# COMPACT_ATOMS: atom_id res chain seq x y z
N ILE A 1 -27.13 22.65 22.92
CA ILE A 1 -28.37 23.10 23.60
C ILE A 1 -28.23 24.61 23.76
N SER A 2 -28.84 25.39 22.87
CA SER A 2 -28.95 26.84 23.04
C SER A 2 -30.17 27.10 23.91
N ASP A 3 -29.97 27.49 25.16
CA ASP A 3 -31.06 27.98 26.01
C ASP A 3 -31.66 29.23 25.35
N GLU A 4 -32.94 29.19 25.00
CA GLU A 4 -33.67 30.33 24.40
C GLU A 4 -33.84 31.53 25.38
N SER A 5 -33.32 31.42 26.61
CA SER A 5 -33.45 32.45 27.64
C SER A 5 -32.35 33.52 27.66
N VAL A 6 -31.30 33.39 26.85
CA VAL A 6 -30.14 34.31 26.88
C VAL A 6 -30.21 35.28 25.69
N SER A 7 -30.16 36.58 25.96
CA SER A 7 -30.20 37.63 24.92
C SER A 7 -28.95 37.60 24.04
N ASN A 8 -29.06 38.12 22.80
CA ASN A 8 -27.90 38.24 21.90
C ASN A 8 -26.75 39.02 22.53
N ARG A 9 -27.07 40.08 23.26
CA ARG A 9 -26.08 40.92 23.96
C ARG A 9 -25.35 40.14 25.03
N GLU A 10 -26.06 39.41 25.89
CA GLU A 10 -25.43 38.56 26.90
C GLU A 10 -24.56 37.47 26.27
N ARG A 11 -24.97 36.92 25.12
CA ARG A 11 -24.15 35.93 24.38
C ARG A 11 -22.85 36.56 23.86
N LEU A 12 -22.92 37.76 23.28
CA LEU A 12 -21.75 38.50 22.79
C LEU A 12 -20.83 38.88 23.95
N ASP A 13 -21.39 39.40 25.04
CA ASP A 13 -20.65 39.76 26.25
C ASP A 13 -19.91 38.57 26.85
N ASN A 14 -20.60 37.43 26.97
CA ASN A 14 -20.00 36.19 27.45
C ASN A 14 -18.89 35.70 26.52
N ALA A 15 -19.08 35.80 25.20
CA ALA A 15 -18.07 35.40 24.22
C ALA A 15 -16.82 36.29 24.30
N PHE A 16 -17.00 37.61 24.40
CA PHE A 16 -15.89 38.55 24.53
C PHE A 16 -15.12 38.37 25.85
N ALA A 17 -15.84 38.14 26.95
CA ALA A 17 -15.24 37.86 28.25
C ALA A 17 -14.46 36.54 28.25
N ALA A 18 -14.98 35.49 27.60
CA ALA A 18 -14.26 34.23 27.42
C ALA A 18 -12.99 34.43 26.57
N ALA A 19 -13.08 35.16 25.46
CA ALA A 19 -11.95 35.44 24.59
C ALA A 19 -10.81 36.21 25.32
N GLU A 20 -11.17 37.21 26.13
CA GLU A 20 -10.22 37.95 26.95
C GLU A 20 -9.59 37.05 28.03
N LYS A 21 -10.41 36.29 28.75
CA LYS A 21 -9.96 35.45 29.86
C LYS A 21 -9.10 34.26 29.42
N GLU A 22 -9.49 33.58 28.35
CA GLU A 22 -8.88 32.32 27.92
C GLU A 22 -7.76 32.52 26.90
N PHE A 23 -7.87 33.54 26.04
CA PHE A 23 -6.94 33.78 24.94
C PHE A 23 -6.25 35.16 25.00
N GLY A 24 -6.56 35.99 26.00
CA GLY A 24 -5.92 37.29 26.18
C GLY A 24 -6.31 38.33 25.12
N VAL A 25 -7.39 38.10 24.38
CA VAL A 25 -7.85 39.00 23.31
C VAL A 25 -8.51 40.22 23.92
N SER A 26 -7.95 41.40 23.68
CA SER A 26 -8.53 42.66 24.17
C SER A 26 -9.95 42.86 23.62
N ARG A 27 -10.86 43.27 24.49
CA ARG A 27 -12.26 43.55 24.15
C ARG A 27 -12.38 44.88 23.40
N LEU A 28 -12.32 44.80 22.07
CA LEU A 28 -12.38 45.96 21.17
C LEU A 28 -13.81 46.34 20.75
N LEU A 29 -14.80 45.51 21.10
CA LEU A 29 -16.19 45.66 20.71
C LEU A 29 -17.09 45.59 21.95
N ASP A 30 -18.10 46.45 21.97
CA ASP A 30 -19.21 46.38 22.92
C ASP A 30 -20.39 45.61 22.29
N ALA A 31 -21.10 44.81 23.09
CA ALA A 31 -22.18 43.96 22.58
C ALA A 31 -23.33 44.75 21.96
N GLU A 32 -23.56 45.98 22.41
CA GLU A 32 -24.58 46.88 21.88
C GLU A 32 -24.25 47.45 20.50
N ASP A 33 -22.97 47.60 20.16
CA ASP A 33 -22.53 48.07 18.83
C ASP A 33 -22.61 46.96 17.78
N VAL A 34 -22.54 45.70 18.23
CA VAL A 34 -22.63 44.51 17.38
C VAL A 34 -24.09 44.05 17.22
N ASP A 35 -24.91 44.12 18.28
CA ASP A 35 -26.34 43.77 18.27
C ASP A 35 -27.21 44.91 17.68
N THR A 36 -26.92 45.26 16.42
CA THR A 36 -27.68 46.23 15.62
C THR A 36 -28.00 45.66 14.24
N ASN A 37 -28.91 46.30 13.50
CA ASN A 37 -29.24 45.87 12.13
C ASN A 37 -28.07 46.04 11.15
N ASN A 38 -27.07 46.86 11.46
CA ASN A 38 -25.96 47.16 10.57
C ASN A 38 -24.68 47.52 11.36
N PRO A 39 -24.00 46.52 11.95
CA PRO A 39 -22.78 46.75 12.73
C PRO A 39 -21.60 47.18 11.83
N ASP A 40 -20.58 47.81 12.44
CA ASP A 40 -19.40 48.27 11.70
C ASP A 40 -18.50 47.09 11.28
N GLU A 41 -18.47 46.81 9.98
CA GLU A 41 -17.72 45.70 9.39
C GLU A 41 -16.22 45.79 9.69
N LYS A 42 -15.65 47.01 9.69
CA LYS A 42 -14.22 47.21 9.92
C LYS A 42 -13.83 46.84 11.35
N SER A 43 -14.63 47.24 12.33
CA SER A 43 -14.43 46.89 13.74
C SER A 43 -14.62 45.39 13.98
N ILE A 44 -15.63 44.77 13.36
CA ILE A 44 -15.82 43.31 13.41
C ILE A 44 -14.60 42.57 12.84
N ILE A 45 -14.14 42.93 11.64
CA ILE A 45 -12.97 42.30 11.01
C ILE A 45 -11.73 42.43 11.90
N THR A 46 -11.53 43.60 12.51
CA THR A 46 -10.37 43.86 13.38
C THR A 46 -10.40 42.94 14.61
N TYR A 47 -11.55 42.79 15.25
CA TYR A 47 -11.69 41.93 16.43
C TYR A 47 -11.59 40.44 16.08
N VAL A 48 -12.23 39.99 15.00
CA VAL A 48 -12.11 38.60 14.55
C VAL A 48 -10.67 38.28 14.15
N SER A 49 -9.94 39.24 13.58
CA SER A 49 -8.52 39.07 13.25
C SER A 49 -7.63 38.99 14.51
N SER A 50 -7.89 39.80 15.54
CA SER A 50 -7.15 39.71 16.80
C SER A 50 -7.41 38.38 17.51
N LEU A 51 -8.66 37.90 17.48
CA LEU A 51 -9.04 36.58 17.99
C LEU A 51 -8.30 35.46 17.25
N TYR A 52 -8.25 35.50 15.92
CA TYR A 52 -7.53 34.51 15.12
C TYR A 52 -6.03 34.47 15.44
N ASN A 53 -5.41 35.64 15.61
CA ASN A 53 -3.98 35.75 15.96
C ASN A 53 -3.66 35.27 17.38
N ALA A 54 -4.63 35.37 18.30
CA ALA A 54 -4.48 34.94 19.68
C ALA A 54 -4.71 33.43 19.88
N LEU A 55 -5.12 32.71 18.84
CA LEU A 55 -5.34 31.26 18.88
C LEU A 55 -4.06 30.54 18.43
N PRO A 56 -3.18 30.10 19.36
CA PRO A 56 -1.82 29.66 19.06
C PRO A 56 -1.75 28.40 18.19
N HIS A 57 -2.83 27.63 18.10
CA HIS A 57 -2.86 26.33 17.44
C HIS A 57 -3.65 26.29 16.13
N LEU A 58 -4.47 27.31 15.80
CA LEU A 58 -5.33 27.26 14.61
C LEU A 58 -4.53 27.13 13.29
N PRO A 59 -3.49 27.95 13.04
CA PRO A 59 -2.73 27.84 11.80
C PRO A 59 -1.99 26.50 11.66
N GLU A 60 -1.52 25.95 12.79
CA GLU A 60 -0.84 24.66 12.83
C GLU A 60 -1.83 23.51 12.58
N LEU A 61 -3.00 23.56 13.22
CA LEU A 61 -4.05 22.56 13.06
C LEU A 61 -4.61 22.53 11.65
N ASN A 62 -4.81 23.69 11.02
CA ASN A 62 -5.20 23.79 9.60
C ASN A 62 -4.13 23.17 8.68
N ARG A 63 -2.84 23.37 8.97
CA ARG A 63 -1.76 22.72 8.21
C ARG A 63 -1.78 21.21 8.39
N LEU A 64 -1.98 20.73 9.61
CA LEU A 64 -2.05 19.30 9.90
C LEU A 64 -3.28 18.64 9.25
N GLN A 65 -4.42 19.34 9.17
CA GLN A 65 -5.58 18.87 8.41
C GLN A 65 -5.28 18.74 6.91
N ASN A 66 -4.61 19.71 6.30
CA ASN A 66 -4.19 19.59 4.91
C ASN A 66 -3.25 18.39 4.69
N VAL A 67 -2.28 18.19 5.59
CA VAL A 67 -1.37 17.03 5.54
C VAL A 67 -2.14 15.72 5.74
N GLN A 68 -3.18 15.72 6.58
CA GLN A 68 -4.06 14.57 6.77
C GLN A 68 -4.84 14.24 5.49
N ASP A 69 -5.40 15.25 4.81
CA ASP A 69 -6.17 15.05 3.59
C ASP A 69 -5.26 14.50 2.47
N GLU A 70 -4.06 15.08 2.30
CA GLU A 70 -3.04 14.57 1.38
C GLU A 70 -2.63 13.13 1.71
N TYR A 71 -2.46 12.83 3.00
CA TYR A 71 -2.14 11.49 3.48
C TYR A 71 -3.25 10.48 3.15
N ILE A 72 -4.52 10.84 3.37
CA ILE A 72 -5.67 9.94 3.14
C ILE A 72 -5.74 9.54 1.67
N GLU A 73 -5.63 10.51 0.76
CA GLU A 73 -5.70 10.24 -0.68
C GLU A 73 -4.52 9.36 -1.13
N GLU A 74 -3.29 9.71 -0.74
CA GLU A 74 -2.12 8.94 -1.15
C GLU A 74 -2.08 7.53 -0.53
N ALA A 75 -2.48 7.39 0.74
CA ALA A 75 -2.56 6.08 1.39
C ALA A 75 -3.64 5.20 0.76
N ARG A 76 -4.75 5.77 0.30
CA ARG A 76 -5.80 5.06 -0.43
C ARG A 76 -5.27 4.53 -1.76
N GLU A 77 -4.64 5.38 -2.56
CA GLU A 77 -4.06 4.98 -3.84
C GLU A 77 -3.00 3.87 -3.67
N TRP A 78 -2.12 4.02 -2.66
CA TRP A 78 -1.12 3.01 -2.35
C TRP A 78 -1.78 1.68 -1.95
N ARG A 79 -2.81 1.72 -1.10
CA ARG A 79 -3.53 0.52 -0.63
C ARG A 79 -4.25 -0.18 -1.78
N GLU A 80 -4.92 0.56 -2.65
CA GLU A 80 -5.56 0.04 -3.86
C GLU A 80 -4.55 -0.59 -4.82
N TRP A 81 -3.34 -0.03 -4.92
CA TRP A 81 -2.26 -0.65 -5.70
C TRP A 81 -1.84 -1.99 -5.09
N VAL A 82 -1.63 -2.05 -3.76
CA VAL A 82 -1.23 -3.28 -3.07
C VAL A 82 -2.31 -4.37 -3.20
N GLU A 83 -3.58 -4.02 -2.99
CA GLU A 83 -4.69 -4.96 -3.12
C GLU A 83 -4.79 -5.53 -4.55
N ARG A 84 -4.65 -4.69 -5.57
CA ARG A 84 -4.61 -5.14 -6.98
C ARG A 84 -3.40 -6.02 -7.27
N ALA A 85 -2.22 -5.65 -6.78
CA ALA A 85 -1.02 -6.46 -6.95
C ALA A 85 -1.17 -7.84 -6.30
N THR A 86 -1.74 -7.91 -5.09
CA THR A 86 -2.01 -9.19 -4.41
C THR A 86 -2.96 -10.06 -5.23
N GLN A 87 -4.03 -9.48 -5.78
CA GLN A 87 -4.96 -10.20 -6.66
C GLN A 87 -4.29 -10.74 -7.92
N LEU A 88 -3.42 -9.94 -8.57
CA LEU A 88 -2.70 -10.36 -9.78
C LEU A 88 -1.71 -11.49 -9.50
N VAL A 89 -1.01 -11.45 -8.37
CA VAL A 89 -0.07 -12.50 -7.96
C VAL A 89 -0.80 -13.82 -7.68
N ASP A 90 -1.99 -13.74 -7.07
CA ASP A 90 -2.83 -14.90 -6.78
C ASP A 90 -3.60 -15.43 -8.00
N ASP A 91 -3.61 -14.70 -9.13
CA ASP A 91 -4.33 -15.11 -10.33
C ASP A 91 -3.70 -16.36 -10.97
N ARG A 92 -4.43 -17.47 -10.85
CA ARG A 92 -4.05 -18.78 -11.40
C ARG A 92 -4.42 -18.94 -12.87
N LEU A 93 -5.14 -17.99 -13.45
CA LEU A 93 -5.57 -18.01 -14.85
C LEU A 93 -4.49 -17.48 -15.80
N LEU A 94 -3.39 -16.91 -15.27
CA LEU A 94 -2.25 -16.46 -16.07
C LEU A 94 -1.70 -17.60 -16.93
N SER A 95 -1.71 -17.38 -18.24
CA SER A 95 -1.20 -18.30 -19.25
C SER A 95 0.30 -18.13 -19.44
N GLY A 96 1.07 -19.19 -19.24
CA GLY A 96 2.52 -19.19 -19.46
C GLY A 96 3.17 -20.44 -18.88
N THR A 97 4.42 -20.70 -19.23
CA THR A 97 5.23 -21.74 -18.58
C THR A 97 5.61 -21.29 -17.16
N ALA A 98 5.92 -22.26 -16.28
CA ALA A 98 6.37 -21.93 -14.93
C ALA A 98 7.60 -21.00 -14.92
N SER A 99 8.52 -21.20 -15.87
CA SER A 99 9.73 -20.36 -16.00
C SER A 99 9.42 -18.91 -16.37
N GLU A 100 8.51 -18.68 -17.31
CA GLU A 100 8.09 -17.33 -17.72
C GLU A 100 7.41 -16.60 -16.55
N LEU A 101 6.51 -17.28 -15.85
CA LEU A 101 5.80 -16.69 -14.71
C LEU A 101 6.74 -16.40 -13.52
N ILE A 102 7.76 -17.23 -13.30
CA ILE A 102 8.81 -16.95 -12.29
C ILE A 102 9.60 -15.70 -12.68
N TYR A 103 9.98 -15.56 -13.95
CA TYR A 103 10.72 -14.40 -14.43
C TYR A 103 9.90 -13.10 -14.24
N GLU A 104 8.63 -13.11 -14.63
CA GLU A 104 7.74 -11.95 -14.43
C GLU A 104 7.57 -11.61 -12.95
N LEU A 105 7.44 -12.62 -12.07
CA LEU A 105 7.32 -12.39 -10.63
C LEU A 105 8.62 -11.83 -10.03
N GLN A 106 9.79 -12.28 -10.49
CA GLN A 106 11.07 -11.73 -10.08
C GLN A 106 11.24 -10.29 -10.55
N ARG A 107 10.88 -10.00 -11.79
CA ARG A 107 10.89 -8.65 -12.33
C ARG A 107 9.99 -7.71 -11.55
N PHE A 108 8.75 -8.12 -11.25
CA PHE A 108 7.83 -7.34 -10.40
C PHE A 108 8.44 -7.05 -9.02
N ARG A 109 9.10 -8.04 -8.42
CA ARG A 109 9.78 -7.87 -7.12
C ARG A 109 10.93 -6.87 -7.20
N ASP A 110 11.69 -6.89 -8.29
CA ASP A 110 12.91 -6.10 -8.41
C ASP A 110 12.63 -4.67 -8.94
N ASP A 111 11.61 -4.50 -9.79
CA ASP A 111 11.25 -3.23 -10.43
C ASP A 111 10.20 -2.44 -9.61
N ASP A 112 9.10 -3.08 -9.18
CA ASP A 112 7.92 -2.38 -8.65
C ASP A 112 7.90 -2.26 -7.12
N LEU A 113 8.28 -3.33 -6.40
CA LEU A 113 8.19 -3.34 -4.93
C LEU A 113 9.07 -2.29 -4.23
N PRO A 114 10.33 -2.01 -4.66
CA PRO A 114 11.19 -1.10 -3.90
C PRO A 114 10.62 0.31 -3.78
N ALA A 115 10.07 0.84 -4.88
CA ALA A 115 9.43 2.16 -4.88
C ALA A 115 8.19 2.18 -3.98
N ARG A 116 7.42 1.09 -3.94
CA ARG A 116 6.20 0.98 -3.13
C ARG A 116 6.48 0.77 -1.65
N ASP A 117 7.57 0.08 -1.30
CA ASP A 117 8.03 -0.02 0.09
C ASP A 117 8.54 1.34 0.61
N GLU A 118 9.28 2.09 -0.20
CA GLU A 118 9.69 3.46 0.15
C GLU A 118 8.46 4.36 0.38
N GLN A 119 7.49 4.33 -0.54
CA GLN A 119 6.24 5.07 -0.38
C GLN A 119 5.50 4.68 0.91
N LYS A 120 5.38 3.38 1.19
CA LYS A 120 4.80 2.87 2.44
C LYS A 120 5.53 3.40 3.67
N ARG A 121 6.87 3.34 3.69
CA ARG A 121 7.68 3.81 4.82
C ARG A 121 7.44 5.30 5.07
N ARG A 122 7.41 6.11 4.00
CA ARG A 122 7.08 7.54 4.10
C ARG A 122 5.67 7.77 4.64
N LEU A 123 4.66 7.05 4.13
CA LEU A 123 3.28 7.13 4.61
C LEU A 123 3.18 6.78 6.10
N CYS A 124 3.84 5.71 6.56
CA CYS A 124 3.86 5.34 7.97
C CYS A 124 4.46 6.46 8.86
N LEU A 125 5.52 7.14 8.40
CA LEU A 125 6.11 8.26 9.13
C LEU A 125 5.16 9.46 9.23
N VAL A 126 4.43 9.77 8.15
CA VAL A 126 3.42 10.83 8.14
C VAL A 126 2.25 10.49 9.07
N TYR A 127 1.76 9.25 9.02
CA TYR A 127 0.72 8.75 9.92
C TYR A 127 1.13 8.91 11.39
N ASP A 128 2.33 8.45 11.75
CA ASP A 128 2.84 8.54 13.12
C ASP A 128 2.93 10.00 13.60
N HIS A 129 3.28 10.93 12.71
CA HIS A 129 3.32 12.35 13.02
C HIS A 129 1.91 12.92 13.24
N LEU A 130 0.98 12.64 12.32
CA LEU A 130 -0.41 13.08 12.43
C LEU A 130 -1.09 12.51 13.69
N GLU A 131 -0.90 11.23 13.97
CA GLU A 131 -1.45 10.56 15.16
C GLU A 131 -0.88 11.18 16.44
N LYS A 132 0.43 11.41 16.52
CA LYS A 132 1.04 12.06 17.70
C LYS A 132 0.53 13.48 17.92
N SER A 133 0.34 14.24 16.85
CA SER A 133 -0.05 15.66 16.93
C SER A 133 -1.56 15.85 17.12
N MET A 134 -2.40 14.98 16.56
CA MET A 134 -3.84 15.21 16.45
C MET A 134 -4.72 14.18 17.17
N ARG A 135 -4.21 13.04 17.70
CA ARG A 135 -5.07 11.97 18.27
C ARG A 135 -6.03 12.42 19.38
N SER A 136 -5.70 13.49 20.10
CA SER A 136 -6.53 14.03 21.19
C SER A 136 -7.53 15.08 20.70
N THR A 137 -7.52 15.38 19.41
CA THR A 137 -8.41 16.35 18.77
C THR A 137 -9.52 15.62 18.03
N GLU A 138 -10.70 16.24 17.93
CA GLU A 138 -11.81 15.71 17.15
C GLU A 138 -11.57 15.78 15.63
N LEU A 139 -10.49 16.45 15.20
CA LEU A 139 -10.14 16.65 13.79
C LEU A 139 -9.32 15.50 13.20
N PHE A 140 -8.84 14.58 14.03
CA PHE A 140 -8.13 13.39 13.56
C PHE A 140 -9.13 12.36 13.01
N VAL A 141 -9.27 12.33 11.69
CA VAL A 141 -10.33 11.57 11.00
C VAL A 141 -9.80 10.58 9.94
N ILE A 142 -8.61 10.04 10.15
CA ILE A 142 -8.04 9.00 9.28
C ILE A 142 -8.83 7.69 9.43
N PRO A 143 -9.36 7.11 8.32
CA PRO A 143 -10.00 5.80 8.35
C PRO A 143 -9.07 4.69 8.87
N ARG A 144 -9.60 3.75 9.65
CA ARG A 144 -8.80 2.70 10.31
C ARG A 144 -7.99 1.87 9.32
N GLU A 145 -8.57 1.55 8.17
CA GLU A 145 -7.96 0.79 7.08
C GLU A 145 -6.75 1.49 6.45
N LEU A 146 -6.61 2.79 6.66
CA LEU A 146 -5.46 3.58 6.24
C LEU A 146 -4.44 3.78 7.37
N SER A 147 -4.65 3.22 8.56
CA SER A 147 -3.65 3.35 9.64
C SER A 147 -2.32 2.68 9.27
N GLY A 148 -1.21 3.17 9.83
CA GLY A 148 0.12 2.61 9.57
C GLY A 148 0.23 1.09 9.79
N LEU A 149 -0.52 0.55 10.76
CA LEU A 149 -0.61 -0.89 11.01
C LEU A 149 -1.31 -1.64 9.88
N GLU A 150 -2.44 -1.13 9.39
CA GLU A 150 -3.20 -1.79 8.31
C GLU A 150 -2.43 -1.68 6.98
N LEU A 151 -1.71 -0.58 6.72
CA LEU A 151 -0.80 -0.48 5.58
C LEU A 151 0.31 -1.55 5.65
N GLN A 152 0.92 -1.73 6.82
CA GLN A 152 1.93 -2.79 7.01
C GLN A 152 1.35 -4.19 6.82
N ARG A 153 0.10 -4.43 7.26
CA ARG A 153 -0.58 -5.72 7.06
C ARG A 153 -0.83 -6.00 5.59
N ALA A 154 -1.39 -5.05 4.85
CA ALA A 154 -1.62 -5.19 3.41
C ALA A 154 -0.31 -5.48 2.65
N TRP A 155 0.78 -4.80 3.03
CA TRP A 155 2.11 -5.08 2.46
C TRP A 155 2.58 -6.52 2.73
N ASN A 156 2.46 -6.98 3.97
CA ASN A 156 2.85 -8.34 4.34
C ASN A 156 1.99 -9.39 3.63
N GLU A 157 0.70 -9.12 3.42
CA GLU A 157 -0.19 -9.99 2.64
C GLU A 157 0.29 -10.15 1.19
N LEU A 158 0.71 -9.06 0.54
CA LEU A 158 1.30 -9.09 -0.80
C LEU A 158 2.60 -9.91 -0.82
N LEU A 159 3.53 -9.65 0.11
CA LEU A 159 4.80 -10.39 0.16
C LEU A 159 4.56 -11.90 0.36
N ASN A 160 3.65 -12.26 1.26
CA ASN A 160 3.28 -13.65 1.48
C ASN A 160 2.61 -14.27 0.25
N ALA A 161 1.80 -13.52 -0.51
CA ALA A 161 1.22 -14.00 -1.76
C ALA A 161 2.29 -14.27 -2.81
N ILE A 162 3.28 -13.37 -2.94
CA ILE A 162 4.42 -13.51 -3.83
C ILE A 162 5.23 -14.77 -3.48
N GLU A 163 5.57 -14.96 -2.21
CA GLU A 163 6.32 -16.13 -1.76
C GLU A 163 5.56 -17.43 -2.05
N ARG A 164 4.28 -17.50 -1.70
CA ARG A 164 3.43 -18.67 -2.00
C ARG A 164 3.37 -18.95 -3.50
N ARG A 165 3.22 -17.92 -4.33
CA ARG A 165 3.15 -18.06 -5.78
C ARG A 165 4.47 -18.56 -6.36
N PHE A 166 5.59 -18.00 -5.91
CA PHE A 166 6.93 -18.43 -6.30
C PHE A 166 7.16 -19.91 -5.98
N ASP A 167 6.84 -20.34 -4.75
CA ASP A 167 6.98 -21.73 -4.32
C ASP A 167 6.17 -22.71 -5.18
N VAL A 168 4.94 -22.33 -5.54
CA VAL A 168 4.09 -23.13 -6.43
C VAL A 168 4.72 -23.24 -7.80
N LEU A 169 5.11 -22.11 -8.41
CA LEU A 169 5.69 -22.08 -9.74
C LEU A 169 7.01 -22.86 -9.80
N GLU A 170 7.86 -22.75 -8.80
CA GLU A 170 9.15 -23.45 -8.76
C GLU A 170 8.96 -24.98 -8.66
N ARG A 171 7.97 -25.44 -7.88
CA ARG A 171 7.58 -26.85 -7.86
C ARG A 171 7.10 -27.32 -9.23
N HIS A 172 6.27 -26.53 -9.92
CA HIS A 172 5.80 -26.85 -11.27
C HIS A 172 6.95 -26.90 -12.28
N ARG A 173 7.87 -25.93 -12.25
CA ARG A 173 9.05 -25.87 -13.11
C ARG A 173 9.92 -27.12 -12.96
N ILE A 174 10.14 -27.58 -11.73
CA ILE A 174 10.90 -28.81 -11.46
C ILE A 174 10.13 -30.04 -11.99
N GLN A 175 8.81 -30.11 -11.75
CA GLN A 175 8.00 -31.21 -12.26
C GLN A 175 8.01 -31.30 -13.79
N GLU A 176 7.93 -30.18 -14.50
CA GLU A 176 8.06 -30.12 -15.96
C GLU A 176 9.41 -30.67 -16.43
N VAL A 177 10.51 -30.24 -15.82
CA VAL A 177 11.86 -30.71 -16.17
C VAL A 177 12.02 -32.20 -15.88
N VAL A 178 11.56 -32.67 -14.73
CA VAL A 178 11.63 -34.10 -14.34
C VAL A 178 10.78 -34.95 -15.28
N TYR A 179 9.54 -34.55 -15.56
CA TYR A 179 8.65 -35.24 -16.49
C TYR A 179 9.30 -35.36 -17.87
N LEU A 180 9.84 -34.27 -18.42
CA LEU A 180 10.53 -34.28 -19.71
C LEU A 180 11.76 -35.19 -19.72
N LYS A 181 12.55 -35.19 -18.64
CA LYS A 181 13.72 -36.08 -18.51
C LYS A 181 13.29 -37.55 -18.45
N VAL A 182 12.30 -37.89 -17.61
CA VAL A 182 11.78 -39.26 -17.47
C VAL A 182 11.18 -39.74 -18.79
N HIS A 183 10.36 -38.92 -19.45
CA HIS A 183 9.72 -39.29 -20.72
C HIS A 183 10.75 -39.52 -21.83
N LYS A 184 11.82 -38.70 -21.90
CA LYS A 184 12.94 -38.93 -22.82
C LYS A 184 13.68 -40.24 -22.52
N ILE A 185 13.93 -40.56 -21.26
CA ILE A 185 14.57 -41.81 -20.85
C ILE A 185 13.69 -43.01 -21.19
N SER A 186 12.40 -42.98 -20.88
CA SER A 186 11.44 -44.07 -21.19
C SER A 186 11.27 -44.31 -22.68
N ASN A 187 11.25 -43.25 -23.50
CA ASN A 187 11.22 -43.40 -24.95
C ASN A 187 12.53 -44.00 -25.49
N PHE A 188 13.67 -43.60 -24.93
CA PHE A 188 14.97 -44.16 -25.28
C PHE A 188 15.06 -45.66 -24.94
N THR A 189 14.67 -46.05 -23.72
CA THR A 189 14.68 -47.46 -23.31
C THR A 189 13.75 -48.29 -24.18
N SER A 190 12.55 -47.82 -24.46
CA SER A 190 11.58 -48.50 -25.35
C SER A 190 12.14 -48.73 -26.76
N LEU A 191 12.79 -47.73 -27.35
CA LEU A 191 13.44 -47.86 -28.67
C LEU A 191 14.59 -48.89 -28.63
N THR A 192 15.41 -48.89 -27.58
CA THR A 192 16.48 -49.89 -27.44
C THR A 192 15.93 -51.32 -27.26
N THR A 193 14.85 -51.50 -26.50
CA THR A 193 14.19 -52.80 -26.34
C THR A 193 13.60 -53.32 -27.66
N CYS A 194 12.97 -52.46 -28.48
CA CYS A 194 12.49 -52.83 -29.81
C CYS A 194 13.64 -53.28 -30.75
N LEU A 195 14.79 -52.59 -30.70
CA LEU A 195 15.98 -52.96 -31.48
C LEU A 195 16.60 -54.30 -31.02
N CYS A 196 16.58 -54.58 -29.72
CA CYS A 196 17.01 -55.87 -29.15
C CYS A 196 16.12 -57.04 -29.60
N LEU A 197 14.80 -56.86 -29.60
CA LEU A 197 13.83 -57.90 -29.99
C LEU A 197 13.93 -58.26 -31.49
N HIS A 198 14.37 -57.33 -32.34
CA HIS A 198 14.64 -57.59 -33.76
C HIS A 198 16.03 -58.22 -34.04
N ASN A 199 16.70 -58.74 -33.01
CA ASN A 199 17.87 -59.62 -33.11
C ASN A 199 19.08 -59.07 -33.87
N ASN A 200 19.21 -57.75 -33.97
CA ASN A 200 20.33 -57.10 -34.66
C ASN A 200 21.36 -56.58 -33.64
N LYS A 201 22.06 -57.51 -32.98
CA LYS A 201 23.04 -57.22 -31.90
C LYS A 201 24.10 -56.18 -32.29
N LYS A 202 24.52 -56.14 -33.56
CA LYS A 202 25.47 -55.13 -34.08
C LYS A 202 24.86 -53.72 -34.12
N LEU A 203 23.60 -53.58 -34.53
CA LEU A 203 22.92 -52.28 -34.53
C LEU A 203 22.64 -51.79 -33.11
N HIS A 204 22.34 -52.71 -32.17
CA HIS A 204 22.19 -52.34 -30.76
C HIS A 204 23.49 -51.75 -30.20
N GLU A 205 24.64 -52.39 -30.42
CA GLU A 205 25.94 -51.93 -29.89
C GLU A 205 26.39 -50.58 -30.47
N ILE A 206 26.13 -50.36 -31.77
CA ILE A 206 26.41 -49.09 -32.46
C ILE A 206 25.44 -48.00 -31.98
N ALA A 207 24.14 -48.29 -31.88
CA ALA A 207 23.14 -47.33 -31.40
C ALA A 207 23.37 -46.95 -29.94
N TRP A 208 23.78 -47.90 -29.09
CA TRP A 208 24.14 -47.65 -27.70
C TRP A 208 25.37 -46.75 -27.61
N LYS A 209 26.48 -47.07 -28.31
CA LYS A 209 27.70 -46.24 -28.31
C LYS A 209 27.47 -44.83 -28.86
N CYS A 210 26.84 -44.70 -30.04
CA CYS A 210 26.62 -43.40 -30.67
C CYS A 210 25.66 -42.50 -29.89
N ASN A 211 24.65 -43.05 -29.19
CA ASN A 211 23.76 -42.24 -28.36
C ASN A 211 24.32 -41.97 -26.97
N TRP A 212 25.15 -42.85 -26.39
CA TRP A 212 25.79 -42.59 -25.10
C TRP A 212 26.77 -41.42 -25.19
N GLU A 213 27.56 -41.35 -26.26
CA GLU A 213 28.43 -40.19 -26.53
C GLU A 213 27.63 -38.91 -26.75
N LYS A 214 26.54 -38.94 -27.53
CA LYS A 214 25.66 -37.76 -27.71
C LYS A 214 24.97 -37.32 -26.42
N TRP A 215 24.54 -38.27 -25.59
CA TRP A 215 23.92 -37.99 -24.29
C TRP A 215 24.93 -37.36 -23.31
N PHE A 216 26.17 -37.86 -23.29
CA PHE A 216 27.27 -37.31 -22.49
C PHE A 216 27.63 -35.87 -22.90
N TYR A 217 27.73 -35.61 -24.21
CA TYR A 217 28.02 -34.26 -24.73
C TYR A 217 26.86 -33.26 -24.58
N GLN A 218 25.60 -33.71 -24.66
CA GLN A 218 24.45 -32.81 -24.63
C GLN A 218 24.00 -32.42 -23.21
N TYR A 219 24.38 -33.21 -22.19
CA TYR A 219 23.97 -32.98 -20.80
C TYR A 219 25.13 -32.66 -19.83
N HIS A 220 26.39 -32.56 -20.30
CA HIS A 220 27.58 -32.14 -19.53
C HIS A 220 27.59 -32.68 -18.08
N ILE A 221 27.61 -34.02 -17.94
CA ILE A 221 28.10 -34.66 -16.71
C ILE A 221 29.61 -34.87 -16.86
#